data_AF-A0A662RL98-F1
#
_entry.id   AF-A0A662RL98-F1
#
_cell.length_a   1.000
_cell.length_b   1.000
_cell.length_c   1.000
_cell.angle_alpha   90.00
_cell.angle_beta   90.00
_cell.angle_gamma   90.00
#
_symmetry.space_group_name_H-M   'P 1'
#
loop_
_entity.id
_entity.type
_entity.pdbx_description
1 polymer ?
#
loop_
_entity_poly.entity_id
_entity_poly.type
_entity_poly.pdbx_seq_one_letter_code
_entity_poly.pdbx_strand_id
1 'polypeptide(L)' 'MVLKRRIELTEEAVNLAGKYITEGVIGEGKLVDAEHIAIATINRVDVLVSWNFRHIVNL' A
#
# COMPACT_ATOMS: atom_id res chain seq x y z
N MET A 1 -0.03 -23.16 11.45
CA MET A 1 -1.11 -23.00 10.45
C MET A 1 -1.25 -21.51 10.17
N VAL A 2 -0.90 -21.04 8.97
CA VAL A 2 -0.98 -19.61 8.63
C VAL A 2 -2.38 -19.35 8.07
N LEU A 3 -3.18 -18.53 8.76
CA LEU A 3 -4.47 -18.08 8.26
C LEU A 3 -4.23 -17.05 7.15
N LYS A 4 -4.47 -17.43 5.90
CA LYS A 4 -4.37 -16.52 4.75
C LYS A 4 -5.68 -15.76 4.61
N ARG A 5 -5.64 -14.45 4.89
CA ARG A 5 -6.77 -13.53 4.68
C ARG A 5 -6.54 -12.71 3.41
N ARG A 6 -7.53 -12.71 2.52
CA ARG A 6 -7.57 -11.75 1.39
C ARG A 6 -8.24 -10.47 1.87
N ILE A 7 -7.71 -9.34 1.44
CA ILE A 7 -8.25 -8.02 1.75
C ILE A 7 -8.54 -7.33 0.43
N GLU A 8 -9.73 -6.79 0.33
CA GLU A 8 -10.19 -6.02 -0.83
C GLU A 8 -9.74 -4.57 -0.69
N LEU A 9 -9.56 -3.88 -1.83
CA LEU A 9 -9.32 -2.45 -1.84
C LEU A 9 -10.59 -1.72 -1.37
N THR A 10 -10.48 -0.93 -0.31
CA THR A 10 -11.58 -0.14 0.25
C THR A 10 -11.48 1.31 -0.20
N GLU A 11 -12.60 2.03 -0.16
CA GLU A 11 -12.63 3.47 -0.44
C GLU A 11 -11.72 4.26 0.52
N GLU A 12 -11.62 3.83 1.78
CA GLU A 12 -10.68 4.39 2.75
C GLU A 12 -9.22 4.24 2.29
N ALA A 13 -8.85 3.07 1.76
CA ALA A 13 -7.51 2.82 1.23
C ALA A 13 -7.24 3.65 -0.03
N VAL A 14 -8.23 3.79 -0.92
CA VAL A 14 -8.13 4.66 -2.10
C VAL A 14 -7.90 6.12 -1.71
N ASN A 15 -8.67 6.62 -0.74
CA ASN A 15 -8.55 7.99 -0.25
C ASN A 15 -7.19 8.24 0.41
N LEU A 16 -6.69 7.28 1.19
CA LEU A 16 -5.37 7.37 1.81
C LEU A 16 -4.24 7.31 0.76
N ALA A 17 -4.35 6.44 -0.24
CA ALA A 17 -3.41 6.39 -1.35
C ALA A 17 -3.38 7.71 -2.13
N GLY A 18 -4.55 8.30 -2.39
CA GLY A 18 -4.67 9.62 -2.99
C GLY A 18 -3.92 10.68 -2.18
N LYS A 19 -4.06 10.67 -0.84
CA LYS A 19 -3.31 11.59 0.03
C LYS A 19 -1.80 11.43 -0.11
N TYR A 20 -1.28 10.19 -0.16
CA TYR A 20 0.15 9.96 -0.36
C TYR A 20 0.67 10.57 -1.66
N ILE A 21 -0.13 10.52 -2.72
CA ILE A 21 0.22 11.13 -4.01
C ILE A 21 0.13 12.65 -3.92
N THR A 22 -0.96 13.21 -3.41
CA THR A 22 -1.16 14.66 -3.34
C THR A 22 -0.16 15.36 -2.42
N GLU A 23 0.30 14.67 -1.37
CA GLU A 23 1.31 15.17 -0.43
C GLU A 23 2.75 14.92 -0.94
N GLY A 24 2.91 14.24 -2.08
CA GLY A 24 4.22 13.95 -2.67
C GLY A 24 5.04 12.89 -1.93
N VAL A 25 4.45 12.16 -0.99
CA VAL A 25 5.08 11.02 -0.29
C VAL A 25 5.39 9.89 -1.28
N ILE A 26 4.49 9.68 -2.23
CA ILE A 26 4.63 8.72 -3.33
C ILE A 26 4.45 9.49 -4.64
N GLY A 27 5.28 9.19 -5.64
CA GLY A 27 5.20 9.85 -6.94
C GLY A 27 3.91 9.50 -7.70
N GLU A 28 3.37 10.45 -8.46
CA GLU A 28 2.08 10.37 -9.17
C GLU A 28 1.91 9.12 -10.07
N GLY A 29 3.00 8.59 -10.63
CA GLY A 29 2.99 7.37 -11.44
C GLY A 29 2.89 6.05 -10.67
N LYS A 30 2.77 6.08 -9.33
CA LYS A 30 2.82 4.90 -8.46
C LYS A 30 1.54 4.69 -7.64
N LEU A 31 0.38 5.00 -8.22
CA LEU A 31 -0.92 4.86 -7.53
C LEU A 31 -1.14 3.44 -7.00
N VAL A 32 -0.85 2.42 -7.79
CA VAL A 32 -1.02 1.01 -7.36
C VAL A 32 -0.11 0.66 -6.18
N ASP A 33 1.12 1.17 -6.13
CA ASP A 33 2.00 0.96 -4.98
C ASP A 33 1.48 1.73 -3.76
N ALA A 34 0.94 2.94 -3.96
CA ALA A 34 0.30 3.73 -2.90
C ALA A 34 -0.93 3.04 -2.32
N GLU A 35 -1.76 2.39 -3.14
CA GLU A 35 -2.91 1.60 -2.71
C GLU A 35 -2.49 0.39 -1.86
N HIS A 36 -1.47 -0.35 -2.27
CA HIS A 36 -0.95 -1.47 -1.47
C HIS A 36 -0.41 -1.00 -0.11
N ILE A 37 0.31 0.12 -0.08
CA ILE A 37 0.82 0.72 1.16
C ILE A 37 -0.34 1.21 2.03
N ALA A 38 -1.36 1.83 1.45
CA ALA A 38 -2.55 2.29 2.18
C ALA A 38 -3.31 1.11 2.80
N ILE A 39 -3.51 0.01 2.07
CA ILE A 39 -4.10 -1.23 2.59
C ILE A 39 -3.29 -1.76 3.77
N ALA A 40 -1.96 -1.84 3.64
CA ALA A 40 -1.07 -2.30 4.70
C ALA A 40 -1.15 -1.40 5.94
N THR A 41 -1.21 -0.08 5.74
CA THR A 41 -1.32 0.93 6.81
C THR A 41 -2.63 0.78 7.58
N ILE A 42 -3.77 0.73 6.88
CA ILE A 42 -5.10 0.62 7.49
C ILE A 42 -5.24 -0.68 8.28
N ASN A 43 -4.71 -1.78 7.72
CA ASN A 43 -4.76 -3.09 8.37
C ASN A 43 -3.66 -3.31 9.40
N ARG A 44 -2.83 -2.29 9.68
CA ARG A 44 -1.70 -2.36 10.64
C ARG A 44 -0.80 -3.57 10.39
N VAL A 45 -0.50 -3.80 9.12
CA VAL A 45 0.38 -4.89 8.70
C VAL A 45 1.81 -4.56 9.11
N ASP A 46 2.46 -5.45 9.85
CA ASP A 46 3.84 -5.25 10.32
C ASP A 46 4.87 -5.34 9.19
N VAL A 47 4.61 -6.18 8.18
CA VAL A 47 5.54 -6.44 7.05
C VAL A 47 4.79 -6.55 5.73
N LEU A 48 5.17 -5.72 4.75
CA LEU A 48 4.67 -5.78 3.37
C LEU A 48 5.74 -6.41 2.47
N VAL A 49 5.46 -7.59 1.93
CA VAL A 49 6.34 -8.28 0.97
C VAL A 49 5.77 -8.14 -0.43
N SER A 50 6.56 -7.61 -1.36
CA SER A 50 6.20 -7.47 -2.77
C SER A 50 7.22 -8.15 -3.66
N TRP A 51 6.76 -8.73 -4.77
CA TRP A 51 7.62 -9.26 -5.83
C TRP A 51 8.12 -8.15 -6.78
N ASN A 52 7.64 -6.90 -6.60
CA ASN A 52 8.07 -5.73 -7.36
C ASN A 52 9.27 -5.05 -6.69
N PHE A 53 10.47 -5.59 -6.92
CA PHE A 53 11.73 -5.15 -6.30
C PHE A 53 12.25 -3.77 -6.74
N ARG A 54 11.57 -3.03 -7.64
CA ARG A 54 12.05 -1.71 -8.10
C ARG A 54 11.54 -0.52 -7.30
N HIS A 55 10.42 -0.62 -6.59
CA HIS A 55 9.73 0.58 -6.10
C HIS A 55 9.16 0.55 -4.67
N ILE A 56 9.16 -0.59 -3.97
CA ILE A 56 8.57 -0.72 -2.62
C ILE A 56 9.62 -0.96 -1.50
N VAL A 57 10.93 -0.91 -1.77
CA VAL A 57 11.93 -1.24 -0.75
C VAL A 57 12.71 -0.01 -0.29
N ASN A 58 12.55 0.36 0.97
CA ASN A 58 13.71 0.59 1.83
C ASN A 58 13.42 0.08 3.25
N LEU A 59 14.16 -0.97 3.61
CA LEU A 59 14.21 -1.78 4.84
C LEU A 59 13.12 -2.86 5.02
#